data_AF-A0A4P9ZA63-F1
#
_entry.id   AF-A0A4P9ZA63-F1
#
_cell.length_a   1.000
_cell.length_b   1.000
_cell.length_c   1.000
_cell.angle_alpha   90.00
_cell.angle_beta   90.00
_cell.angle_gamma   90.00
#
_symmetry.space_group_name_H-M   'P 1'
#
loop_
_entity.id
_entity.type
_entity.pdbx_description
1 polymer ?
#
loop_
_entity_poly.entity_id
_entity_poly.type
_entity_poly.pdbx_seq_one_letter_code
_entity_poly.pdbx_strand_id
1 'polypeptide(L)'
;MSTMSFYAYKDIIEEGDLVLAFVSRGVIKPITVTCGEVLNTRYGSFDHSLMIGMRYGSQMGGIRDKGFVHLLHPMPELWTVSLPHRTQIVYTPDSSYIVQRLGITAGLRVIEAGTGSASFTHAFARTLGKEGRLFTYEFHEPRFLEARRELDEHGLLQTNCVIKHRNVCSDGFEIADPPVGFACDGSLCCDAVFLDLPAPWTAISHLPPVLASDRRVGICCFSPCIEQVEKTIEALDVHGWTDIEMVEIAGRRWEARQEMVRDVNDVIGRLKQIQGKKTQGIESKRLGQLDDGDGKARGETASPDLGGDKKRSTEQLDSSALPEPVEKEHRFNPFGKGTRIREGDEKYTWKQVTKVESEIKTHTSYLTFAYLVPPKREH
;
A
#
# COMPACT_ATOMS: atom_id res chain seq x y z
N MET A 1 32.81 8.32 3.08
CA MET A 1 31.61 7.47 3.17
C MET A 1 30.58 8.04 2.19
N SER A 2 29.91 7.19 1.42
CA SER A 2 28.85 7.64 0.51
C SER A 2 27.62 7.95 1.35
N THR A 3 27.17 9.21 1.34
CA THR A 3 25.90 9.58 1.95
C THR A 3 24.77 8.81 1.25
N MET A 4 23.84 8.27 2.05
CA MET A 4 22.64 7.60 1.54
C MET A 4 21.86 8.60 0.69
N SER A 5 21.44 8.21 -0.52
CA SER A 5 20.67 9.08 -1.40
C SER A 5 19.66 8.30 -2.25
N PHE A 6 18.59 8.96 -2.67
CA PHE A 6 17.65 8.43 -3.66
C PHE A 6 18.24 8.34 -5.09
N TYR A 7 19.50 8.76 -5.29
CA TYR A 7 20.18 8.82 -6.59
C TYR A 7 21.20 7.71 -6.83
N ALA A 8 21.62 7.00 -5.78
CA ALA A 8 22.65 5.99 -5.86
C ALA A 8 22.42 4.89 -4.83
N TYR A 9 22.78 3.66 -5.17
CA TYR A 9 22.69 2.53 -4.26
C TYR A 9 23.86 2.51 -3.28
N LYS A 10 23.53 2.27 -2.02
CA LYS A 10 24.48 1.96 -0.94
C LYS A 10 24.36 0.48 -0.56
N ASP A 11 25.49 -0.20 -0.35
CA ASP A 11 25.52 -1.62 0.00
C ASP A 11 25.36 -1.84 1.51
N ILE A 12 26.06 -1.06 2.32
CA ILE A 12 26.13 -1.20 3.79
C ILE A 12 25.37 -0.07 4.47
N ILE A 13 24.59 -0.41 5.50
CA ILE A 13 23.87 0.55 6.36
C ILE A 13 24.86 1.21 7.32
N GLU A 14 24.85 2.54 7.37
CA GLU A 14 25.62 3.34 8.32
C GLU A 14 24.69 4.16 9.23
N GLU A 15 25.23 4.72 10.32
CA GLU A 15 24.49 5.63 11.18
C GLU A 15 24.06 6.89 10.41
N GLY A 16 22.83 7.34 10.65
CA GLY A 16 22.17 8.44 9.94
C GLY A 16 21.47 8.04 8.65
N ASP A 17 21.63 6.80 8.17
CA ASP A 17 20.98 6.36 6.94
C ASP A 17 19.46 6.21 7.10
N LEU A 18 18.71 6.61 6.08
CA LEU A 18 17.30 6.26 5.94
C LEU A 18 17.16 4.80 5.47
N VAL A 19 16.45 3.99 6.25
CA VAL A 19 16.12 2.60 5.92
C VAL A 19 14.61 2.42 5.85
N LEU A 20 14.13 1.68 4.85
CA LEU A 20 12.73 1.29 4.76
C LEU A 20 12.56 -0.12 5.34
N ALA A 21 12.14 -0.20 6.59
CA ALA A 21 11.89 -1.47 7.27
C ALA A 21 10.60 -2.11 6.74
N PHE A 22 10.75 -3.13 5.90
CA PHE A 22 9.64 -3.92 5.40
C PHE A 22 9.17 -4.91 6.46
N VAL A 23 8.00 -4.64 7.05
CA VAL A 23 7.38 -5.48 8.08
C VAL A 23 6.39 -6.46 7.44
N SER A 24 5.59 -5.99 6.49
CA SER A 24 4.66 -6.80 5.70
C SER A 24 4.29 -6.09 4.41
N ARG A 25 3.55 -6.75 3.50
CA ARG A 25 3.16 -6.16 2.19
C ARG A 25 2.47 -4.81 2.28
N GLY A 26 1.70 -4.56 3.34
CA GLY A 26 0.99 -3.29 3.55
C GLY A 26 1.66 -2.34 4.54
N VAL A 27 2.78 -2.76 5.16
CA VAL A 27 3.44 -2.02 6.25
C VAL A 27 4.93 -1.95 5.99
N ILE A 28 5.36 -0.78 5.52
CA ILE A 28 6.76 -0.38 5.40
C ILE A 28 6.93 0.83 6.31
N LYS A 29 7.95 0.80 7.18
CA LYS A 29 8.24 1.90 8.11
C LYS A 29 9.55 2.57 7.71
N PRO A 30 9.56 3.87 7.36
CA PRO A 30 10.80 4.61 7.24
C PRO A 30 11.41 4.84 8.62
N ILE A 31 12.70 4.59 8.77
CA ILE A 31 13.47 4.86 9.99
C ILE A 31 14.80 5.50 9.61
N THR A 32 15.25 6.45 10.42
CA THR A 32 16.65 6.89 10.40
C THR A 32 17.42 6.02 11.37
N VAL A 33 18.49 5.38 10.91
CA VAL A 33 19.30 4.48 11.74
C VAL A 33 20.14 5.31 12.69
N THR A 34 19.81 5.26 13.98
CA THR A 34 20.49 6.01 15.05
C THR A 34 20.95 5.03 16.11
N CYS A 35 22.23 5.06 16.50
CA CYS A 35 22.75 4.15 17.51
C CYS A 35 21.97 4.28 18.84
N GLY A 36 21.59 3.15 19.44
CA GLY A 36 20.83 3.10 20.70
C GLY A 36 19.30 3.23 20.55
N GLU A 37 18.78 3.56 19.36
CA GLU A 37 17.34 3.56 19.10
C GLU A 37 16.79 2.17 18.77
N VAL A 38 15.47 1.99 18.92
CA VAL A 38 14.79 0.71 18.70
C VAL A 38 13.53 0.91 17.86
N LEU A 39 13.45 0.21 16.73
CA LEU A 39 12.22 0.07 15.96
C LEU A 39 11.29 -0.94 16.64
N ASN A 40 10.11 -0.49 17.05
CA ASN A 40 9.07 -1.36 17.58
C ASN A 40 7.98 -1.66 16.54
N THR A 41 7.63 -2.94 16.45
CA THR A 41 6.55 -3.45 15.61
C THR A 41 5.65 -4.37 16.43
N ARG A 42 4.48 -4.72 15.89
CA ARG A 42 3.60 -5.74 16.52
C ARG A 42 4.23 -7.13 16.61
N TYR A 43 5.33 -7.37 15.91
CA TYR A 43 5.98 -8.68 15.81
C TYR A 43 7.27 -8.79 16.60
N GLY A 44 7.82 -7.67 17.09
CA GLY A 44 9.10 -7.62 17.78
C GLY A 44 9.71 -6.22 17.82
N SER A 45 10.84 -6.14 18.52
CA SER A 45 11.68 -4.95 18.68
C SER A 45 13.02 -5.18 17.99
N PHE A 46 13.53 -4.17 17.29
CA PHE A 46 14.72 -4.24 16.44
C PHE A 46 15.67 -3.09 16.78
N ASP A 47 16.84 -3.42 17.32
CA ASP A 47 17.86 -2.45 17.74
C ASP A 47 18.60 -1.87 16.53
N HIS A 48 18.59 -0.54 16.39
CA HIS A 48 19.24 0.16 15.28
C HIS A 48 20.76 -0.04 15.30
N SER A 49 21.36 -0.21 16.47
CA SER A 49 22.81 -0.44 16.63
C SER A 49 23.25 -1.73 15.92
N LEU A 50 22.36 -2.72 15.84
CA LEU A 50 22.60 -3.98 15.12
C LEU A 50 22.36 -3.87 13.61
N MET A 51 21.67 -2.81 13.15
CA MET A 51 21.46 -2.56 11.72
C MET A 51 22.72 -2.00 11.06
N ILE A 52 23.52 -1.24 11.81
CA ILE A 52 24.77 -0.64 11.33
C ILE A 52 25.75 -1.75 10.93
N GLY A 53 26.29 -1.67 9.71
CA GLY A 53 27.17 -2.68 9.14
C GLY A 53 26.45 -3.84 8.42
N MET A 54 25.12 -3.95 8.55
CA MET A 54 24.35 -4.89 7.74
C MET A 54 24.25 -4.40 6.29
N ARG A 55 24.09 -5.35 5.36
CA ARG A 55 23.77 -5.02 3.97
C ARG A 55 22.32 -4.61 3.82
N TYR A 56 22.03 -3.63 2.97
CA TYR A 56 20.67 -3.41 2.51
C TYR A 56 20.10 -4.69 1.86
N GLY A 57 18.82 -4.96 2.11
CA GLY A 57 18.12 -6.19 1.74
C GLY A 57 18.21 -7.32 2.78
N SER A 58 19.04 -7.18 3.81
CA SER A 58 19.19 -8.21 4.85
C SER A 58 17.89 -8.40 5.64
N GLN A 59 17.60 -9.66 6.00
CA GLN A 59 16.58 -10.02 6.97
C GLN A 59 17.17 -9.89 8.38
N MET A 60 16.53 -9.08 9.22
CA MET A 60 16.92 -8.87 10.60
C MET A 60 15.89 -9.56 11.51
N GLY A 61 16.38 -10.46 12.38
CA GLY A 61 15.57 -11.06 13.44
C GLY A 61 15.28 -10.08 14.57
N GLY A 62 14.10 -10.16 15.17
CA GLY A 62 13.76 -9.36 16.35
C GLY A 62 14.41 -9.91 17.62
N ILE A 63 14.47 -9.07 18.66
CA ILE A 63 14.97 -9.46 19.98
C ILE A 63 14.20 -10.69 20.50
N ARG A 64 14.93 -11.70 21.01
CA ARG A 64 14.40 -13.00 21.49
C ARG A 64 13.70 -13.84 20.41
N ASP A 65 14.22 -13.81 19.18
CA ASP A 65 13.74 -14.58 18.02
C ASP A 65 12.26 -14.34 17.68
N LYS A 66 11.75 -13.14 17.98
CA LYS A 66 10.38 -12.73 17.70
C LYS A 66 10.30 -11.89 16.44
N GLY A 67 9.76 -12.49 15.38
CA GLY A 67 9.51 -11.81 14.11
C GLY A 67 10.78 -11.46 13.35
N PHE A 68 10.59 -10.86 12.18
CA PHE A 68 11.68 -10.34 11.35
C PHE A 68 11.22 -9.13 10.56
N VAL A 69 12.18 -8.33 10.11
CA VAL A 69 11.99 -7.27 9.10
C VAL A 69 13.04 -7.41 8.01
N HIS A 70 12.77 -6.86 6.82
CA HIS A 70 13.82 -6.66 5.82
C HIS A 70 14.20 -5.18 5.78
N LEU A 71 15.50 -4.90 5.79
CA LEU A 71 16.05 -3.54 5.81
C LEU A 71 16.29 -3.08 4.38
N LEU A 72 15.34 -2.39 3.76
CA LEU A 72 15.42 -2.05 2.34
C LEU A 72 16.03 -0.68 2.11
N HIS A 73 16.79 -0.56 1.02
CA HIS A 73 17.28 0.73 0.54
C HIS A 73 16.09 1.57 0.09
N PRO A 74 16.00 2.85 0.47
CA PRO A 74 14.89 3.69 0.06
C PRO A 74 14.90 3.89 -1.46
N MET A 75 13.70 3.79 -2.03
CA MET A 75 13.42 4.07 -3.44
C MET A 75 12.09 4.81 -3.50
N PRO A 76 11.85 5.70 -4.49
CA PRO A 76 10.60 6.46 -4.60
C PRO A 76 9.33 5.60 -4.53
N GLU A 77 9.32 4.39 -5.10
CA GLU A 77 8.16 3.50 -5.06
C GLU A 77 7.90 2.97 -3.65
N LEU A 78 8.96 2.60 -2.92
CA LEU A 78 8.85 2.13 -1.54
C LEU A 78 8.50 3.30 -0.60
N TRP A 79 9.07 4.48 -0.84
CA TRP A 79 8.73 5.71 -0.13
C TRP A 79 7.25 6.06 -0.31
N THR A 80 6.74 6.00 -1.54
CA THR A 80 5.34 6.27 -1.89
C THR A 80 4.36 5.43 -1.07
N VAL A 81 4.67 4.17 -0.80
CA VAL A 81 3.79 3.29 0.00
C VAL A 81 3.99 3.43 1.52
N SER A 82 5.10 4.04 1.96
CA SER A 82 5.51 4.15 3.37
C SER A 82 5.41 5.55 3.96
N LEU A 83 5.30 6.59 3.13
CA LEU A 83 5.35 7.98 3.57
C LEU A 83 4.20 8.33 4.51
N PRO A 84 4.39 9.30 5.42
CA PRO A 84 3.31 9.86 6.21
C PRO A 84 2.33 10.63 5.29
N HIS A 85 1.12 10.10 5.13
CA HIS A 85 0.11 10.75 4.29
C HIS A 85 -0.36 12.07 4.93
N ARG A 86 -0.06 13.19 4.27
CA ARG A 86 -0.57 14.53 4.61
C ARG A 86 -1.72 14.94 3.69
N THR A 87 -1.73 14.37 2.49
CA THR A 87 -2.69 14.61 1.41
C THR A 87 -3.00 13.32 0.67
N GLN A 88 -3.94 13.40 -0.27
CA GLN A 88 -3.92 12.48 -1.40
C GLN A 88 -2.55 12.58 -2.11
N ILE A 89 -2.03 11.46 -2.60
CA ILE A 89 -0.74 11.37 -3.28
C ILE A 89 -0.90 10.69 -4.63
N VAL A 90 0.01 10.93 -5.56
CA VAL A 90 0.11 10.22 -6.84
C VAL A 90 0.84 8.89 -6.64
N TYR A 91 0.18 7.75 -6.92
CA TYR A 91 0.81 6.43 -6.78
C TYR A 91 1.60 6.05 -8.04
N THR A 92 2.41 5.00 -7.92
CA THR A 92 3.28 4.51 -8.99
C THR A 92 2.60 4.27 -10.36
N PRO A 93 1.37 3.72 -10.46
CA PRO A 93 0.72 3.56 -11.76
C PRO A 93 0.60 4.87 -12.54
N ASP A 94 0.07 5.91 -11.92
CA ASP A 94 -0.08 7.23 -12.55
C ASP A 94 1.28 7.90 -12.76
N SER A 95 2.13 7.97 -11.73
CA SER A 95 3.40 8.69 -11.82
C SER A 95 4.36 8.07 -12.86
N SER A 96 4.41 6.75 -12.97
CA SER A 96 5.21 6.08 -14.00
C SER A 96 4.70 6.35 -15.41
N TYR A 97 3.39 6.34 -15.61
CA TYR A 97 2.76 6.68 -16.88
C TYR A 97 3.03 8.15 -17.27
N ILE A 98 2.89 9.08 -16.33
CA ILE A 98 3.14 10.51 -16.54
C ILE A 98 4.60 10.74 -16.91
N VAL A 99 5.55 10.18 -16.16
CA VAL A 99 6.99 10.27 -16.45
C VAL A 99 7.29 9.78 -17.85
N GLN A 100 6.77 8.62 -18.22
CA GLN A 100 6.99 8.03 -19.53
C GLN A 100 6.36 8.87 -20.66
N ARG A 101 5.09 9.30 -20.50
CA ARG A 101 4.35 10.02 -21.53
C ARG A 101 4.84 11.44 -21.76
N LEU A 102 5.32 12.11 -20.72
CA LEU A 102 5.98 13.42 -20.83
C LEU A 102 7.42 13.30 -21.33
N GLY A 103 7.96 12.09 -21.53
CA GLY A 103 9.33 11.88 -21.99
C GLY A 103 10.37 12.34 -20.98
N ILE A 104 10.07 12.25 -19.69
CA ILE A 104 10.94 12.78 -18.64
C ILE A 104 12.16 11.88 -18.46
N THR A 105 13.33 12.45 -18.73
CA THR A 105 14.63 11.76 -18.63
C THR A 105 15.64 12.57 -17.81
N ALA A 106 16.83 12.00 -17.60
CA ALA A 106 17.91 12.69 -16.90
C ALA A 106 18.27 14.02 -17.60
N GLY A 107 18.59 15.05 -16.79
CA GLY A 107 18.99 16.38 -17.27
C GLY A 107 17.83 17.35 -17.56
N LEU A 108 16.59 16.86 -17.62
CA LEU A 108 15.43 17.73 -17.87
C LEU A 108 15.07 18.59 -16.66
N ARG A 109 14.19 19.56 -16.90
CA ARG A 109 13.79 20.61 -15.98
C ARG A 109 12.29 20.57 -15.82
N VAL A 110 11.78 20.26 -14.63
CA VAL A 110 10.37 19.94 -14.39
C VAL A 110 9.77 20.86 -13.35
N ILE A 111 8.55 21.35 -13.63
CA ILE A 111 7.69 22.02 -12.65
C ILE A 111 6.72 21.01 -12.05
N GLU A 112 6.56 21.03 -10.73
CA GLU A 112 5.54 20.33 -9.96
C GLU A 112 4.75 21.34 -9.12
N ALA A 113 3.43 21.30 -9.18
CA ALA A 113 2.57 22.02 -8.23
C ALA A 113 1.24 21.27 -8.08
N GLY A 114 0.78 20.85 -6.90
CA GLY A 114 1.36 21.02 -5.58
C GLY A 114 2.39 19.96 -5.18
N THR A 115 3.30 20.30 -4.26
CA THR A 115 4.24 19.33 -3.66
C THR A 115 3.51 18.24 -2.85
N GLY A 116 2.44 18.60 -2.11
CA GLY A 116 1.64 17.64 -1.36
C GLY A 116 2.46 16.85 -0.34
N SER A 117 2.36 15.51 -0.38
CA SER A 117 3.18 14.63 0.46
C SER A 117 4.51 14.20 -0.19
N ALA A 118 4.96 14.91 -1.23
CA ALA A 118 6.22 14.71 -1.93
C ALA A 118 6.45 13.31 -2.53
N SER A 119 5.38 12.54 -2.78
CA SER A 119 5.48 11.22 -3.41
C SER A 119 6.04 11.32 -4.84
N PHE A 120 5.45 12.19 -5.66
CA PHE A 120 5.90 12.37 -7.04
C PHE A 120 7.22 13.15 -7.11
N THR A 121 7.43 14.12 -6.21
CA THR A 121 8.72 14.83 -6.05
C THR A 121 9.91 13.87 -6.00
N HIS A 122 9.84 12.78 -5.22
CA HIS A 122 10.92 11.79 -5.15
C HIS A 122 11.12 11.02 -6.47
N ALA A 123 10.03 10.67 -7.15
CA ALA A 123 10.10 9.96 -8.43
C ALA A 123 10.67 10.86 -9.54
N PHE A 124 10.29 12.13 -9.58
CA PHE A 124 10.89 13.12 -10.48
C PHE A 124 12.36 13.32 -10.16
N ALA A 125 12.70 13.63 -8.91
CA ALA A 125 14.07 13.90 -8.49
C ALA A 125 15.03 12.77 -8.93
N ARG A 126 14.66 11.50 -8.66
CA ARG A 126 15.44 10.35 -9.13
C ARG A 126 15.58 10.31 -10.66
N THR A 127 14.48 10.46 -11.39
CA THR A 127 14.45 10.30 -12.86
C THR A 127 15.26 11.38 -13.58
N LEU A 128 15.21 12.61 -13.06
CA LEU A 128 15.98 13.76 -13.56
C LEU A 128 17.49 13.63 -13.31
N GLY A 129 17.88 12.79 -12.34
CA GLY A 129 19.27 12.61 -11.96
C GLY A 129 19.90 13.90 -11.42
N LYS A 130 21.21 13.89 -11.20
CA LYS A 130 21.94 15.04 -10.59
C LYS A 130 21.98 16.27 -11.49
N GLU A 131 21.86 16.08 -12.81
CA GLU A 131 21.96 17.16 -13.79
C GLU A 131 20.63 17.84 -14.10
N GLY A 132 19.50 17.17 -13.88
CA GLY A 132 18.18 17.78 -14.08
C GLY A 132 17.80 18.75 -12.96
N ARG A 133 16.66 19.43 -13.09
CA ARG A 133 16.18 20.39 -12.07
C ARG A 133 14.70 20.21 -11.82
N LEU A 134 14.31 20.07 -10.56
CA LEU A 134 12.93 19.98 -10.12
C LEU A 134 12.54 21.26 -9.38
N PHE A 135 11.46 21.90 -9.82
CA PHE A 135 10.88 23.09 -9.22
C PHE A 135 9.51 22.71 -8.66
N THR A 136 9.40 22.57 -7.34
CA THR A 136 8.15 22.17 -6.70
C THR A 136 7.54 23.30 -5.87
N TYR A 137 6.23 23.44 -5.94
CA TYR A 137 5.48 24.53 -5.32
C TYR A 137 4.41 24.02 -4.36
N GLU A 138 4.35 24.57 -3.16
CA GLU A 138 3.31 24.24 -2.18
C GLU A 138 2.68 25.54 -1.66
N PHE A 139 1.34 25.58 -1.66
CA PHE A 139 0.58 26.75 -1.20
C PHE A 139 0.36 26.75 0.31
N HIS A 140 0.24 25.58 0.94
CA HIS A 140 -0.10 25.46 2.35
C HIS A 140 1.17 25.47 3.22
N GLU A 141 1.41 26.56 3.94
CA GLU A 141 2.64 26.80 4.70
C GLU A 141 3.08 25.64 5.61
N PRO A 142 2.23 25.06 6.50
CA PRO A 142 2.65 23.91 7.30
C PRO A 142 3.14 22.73 6.46
N ARG A 143 2.51 22.48 5.32
CA ARG A 143 2.88 21.38 4.44
C ARG A 143 4.17 21.68 3.70
N PHE A 144 4.37 22.92 3.27
CA PHE A 144 5.62 23.40 2.70
C PHE A 144 6.78 23.19 3.68
N LEU A 145 6.62 23.57 4.96
CA LEU A 145 7.69 23.42 5.96
C LEU A 145 8.04 21.95 6.21
N GLU A 146 7.04 21.07 6.31
CA GLU A 146 7.24 19.63 6.48
C GLU A 146 7.91 18.99 5.26
N ALA A 147 7.40 19.27 4.06
CA ALA A 147 7.97 18.76 2.82
C ALA A 147 9.41 19.28 2.63
N ARG A 148 9.68 20.56 2.92
CA ARG A 148 11.03 21.12 2.84
C ARG A 148 11.99 20.38 3.76
N ARG A 149 11.61 20.13 5.02
CA ARG A 149 12.43 19.36 5.96
C ARG A 149 12.71 17.95 5.45
N GLU A 150 11.67 17.25 4.98
CA GLU A 150 11.78 15.89 4.44
C GLU A 150 12.72 15.84 3.20
N LEU A 151 12.57 16.79 2.27
CA LEU A 151 13.43 16.88 1.08
C LEU A 151 14.88 17.25 1.43
N ASP A 152 15.10 18.01 2.51
CA ASP A 152 16.42 18.35 3.04
C ASP A 152 17.09 17.12 3.67
N GLU A 153 16.38 16.43 4.57
CA GLU A 153 16.84 15.20 5.23
C GLU A 153 17.18 14.09 4.21
N HIS A 154 16.46 14.03 3.09
CA HIS A 154 16.70 13.06 2.02
C HIS A 154 17.74 13.52 0.99
N GLY A 155 18.33 14.70 1.15
CA GLY A 155 19.39 15.23 0.27
C GLY A 155 18.92 15.72 -1.10
N LEU A 156 17.60 15.88 -1.31
CA LEU A 156 17.04 16.31 -2.59
C LEU A 156 17.29 17.80 -2.86
N LEU A 157 17.19 18.64 -1.82
CA LEU A 157 17.41 20.09 -1.93
C LEU A 157 18.87 20.45 -2.26
N GLN A 158 19.81 19.60 -1.82
CA GLN A 158 21.25 19.74 -2.09
C GLN A 158 21.63 19.22 -3.48
N THR A 159 20.76 18.43 -4.12
CA THR A 159 21.08 17.74 -5.36
C THR A 159 20.45 18.41 -6.57
N ASN A 160 19.12 18.41 -6.68
CA ASN A 160 18.44 18.86 -7.89
C ASN A 160 17.05 19.46 -7.69
N CYS A 161 16.58 19.60 -6.45
CA CYS A 161 15.23 20.05 -6.15
C CYS A 161 15.23 21.43 -5.49
N VAL A 162 14.28 22.28 -5.86
CA VAL A 162 13.94 23.50 -5.13
C VAL A 162 12.45 23.50 -4.80
N ILE A 163 12.14 23.75 -3.53
CA ILE A 163 10.76 23.91 -3.06
C ILE A 163 10.47 25.38 -2.74
N LYS A 164 9.30 25.88 -3.12
CA LYS A 164 8.84 27.24 -2.80
C LYS A 164 7.43 27.24 -2.22
N HIS A 165 7.24 28.04 -1.18
CA HIS A 165 5.92 28.36 -0.64
C HIS A 165 5.26 29.41 -1.53
N ARG A 166 4.23 29.04 -2.30
CA ARG A 166 3.66 29.92 -3.34
C ARG A 166 2.24 29.49 -3.73
N ASN A 167 1.35 30.47 -3.95
CA ASN A 167 0.13 30.26 -4.70
C ASN A 167 0.39 30.43 -6.21
N VAL A 168 0.66 29.34 -6.91
CA VAL A 168 0.99 29.40 -8.35
C VAL A 168 -0.16 29.90 -9.22
N CYS A 169 -1.40 29.85 -8.74
CA CYS A 169 -2.57 30.36 -9.46
C CYS A 169 -2.71 31.89 -9.41
N SER A 170 -1.95 32.56 -8.53
CA SER A 170 -1.97 34.02 -8.37
C SER A 170 -0.60 34.62 -8.66
N ASP A 171 0.45 34.00 -8.13
CA ASP A 171 1.80 34.54 -8.10
C ASP A 171 2.72 33.89 -9.16
N GLY A 172 2.19 32.94 -9.93
CA GLY A 172 2.92 32.24 -10.98
C GLY A 172 4.09 31.39 -10.48
N PHE A 173 5.05 31.17 -11.38
CA PHE A 173 6.12 30.16 -11.23
C PHE A 173 7.53 30.73 -11.11
N GLU A 174 7.73 32.03 -11.38
CA GLU A 174 9.06 32.64 -11.42
C GLU A 174 9.77 32.58 -10.05
N ILE A 175 11.10 32.46 -10.09
CA ILE A 175 11.96 32.53 -8.90
C ILE A 175 12.98 33.62 -9.19
N ALA A 176 12.91 34.75 -8.45
CA ALA A 176 13.81 35.88 -8.65
C ALA A 176 15.28 35.48 -8.44
N ASP A 177 15.57 34.76 -7.36
CA ASP A 177 16.91 34.27 -7.02
C ASP A 177 16.90 32.74 -6.91
N PRO A 178 16.97 32.02 -8.05
CA PRO A 178 17.04 30.57 -8.03
C PRO A 178 18.43 30.11 -7.54
N PRO A 179 18.54 28.91 -6.95
CA PRO A 179 19.85 28.37 -6.57
C PRO A 179 20.83 28.32 -7.74
N VAL A 180 22.13 28.33 -7.44
CA VAL A 180 23.17 28.26 -8.48
C VAL A 180 22.95 27.03 -9.36
N GLY A 181 22.95 27.22 -10.69
CA GLY A 181 22.70 26.15 -11.66
C GLY A 181 21.23 25.80 -11.87
N PHE A 182 20.29 26.49 -11.21
CA PHE A 182 18.84 26.35 -11.45
C PHE A 182 18.26 27.40 -12.38
N ALA A 183 18.98 28.47 -12.72
CA ALA A 183 18.62 29.34 -13.84
C ALA A 183 19.26 28.83 -15.14
N CYS A 184 18.59 29.05 -16.26
CA CYS A 184 19.10 28.86 -17.62
C CYS A 184 18.63 30.08 -18.44
N ASP A 185 19.56 30.80 -19.08
CA ASP A 185 19.24 31.97 -19.92
C ASP A 185 18.31 33.02 -19.28
N GLY A 186 18.45 33.23 -17.97
CA GLY A 186 17.63 34.19 -17.21
C GLY A 186 16.22 33.71 -16.85
N SER A 187 15.86 32.46 -17.16
CA SER A 187 14.59 31.82 -16.81
C SER A 187 14.81 30.43 -16.17
N LEU A 188 13.73 29.74 -15.84
CA LEU A 188 13.77 28.35 -15.39
C LEU A 188 13.84 27.36 -16.56
N CYS A 189 13.48 27.75 -17.78
CA CYS A 189 13.54 26.92 -19.01
C CYS A 189 13.04 25.48 -18.82
N CYS A 190 11.83 25.32 -18.29
CA CYS A 190 11.29 23.99 -17.96
C CYS A 190 10.80 23.24 -19.21
N ASP A 191 11.13 21.95 -19.27
CA ASP A 191 10.79 21.02 -20.35
C ASP A 191 9.45 20.29 -20.10
N ALA A 192 9.03 20.16 -18.83
CA ALA A 192 7.76 19.55 -18.47
C ALA A 192 7.10 20.19 -17.24
N VAL A 193 5.77 20.07 -17.17
CA VAL A 193 4.94 20.62 -16.10
C VAL A 193 3.97 19.55 -15.60
N PHE A 194 3.89 19.38 -14.29
CA PHE A 194 2.89 18.56 -13.62
C PHE A 194 2.07 19.41 -12.65
N LEU A 195 0.75 19.43 -12.85
CA LEU A 195 -0.20 20.20 -12.03
C LEU A 195 -1.18 19.26 -11.30
N ASP A 196 -0.98 19.06 -9.99
CA ASP A 196 -1.93 18.50 -9.04
C ASP A 196 -2.48 19.62 -8.14
N LEU A 197 -3.49 20.33 -8.66
CA LEU A 197 -4.09 21.51 -8.05
C LEU A 197 -5.62 21.39 -8.07
N PRO A 198 -6.35 22.06 -7.16
CA PRO A 198 -7.81 22.14 -7.25
C PRO A 198 -8.32 22.89 -8.50
N ALA A 199 -7.53 23.85 -9.00
CA ALA A 199 -7.87 24.69 -10.15
C ALA A 199 -6.64 24.85 -11.08
N PRO A 200 -6.20 23.79 -11.78
CA PRO A 200 -5.01 23.87 -12.64
C PRO A 200 -5.19 24.86 -13.80
N TRP A 201 -6.42 25.06 -14.29
CA TRP A 201 -6.74 26.03 -15.36
C TRP A 201 -6.34 27.47 -15.05
N THR A 202 -6.32 27.88 -13.77
CA THR A 202 -5.87 29.23 -13.39
C THR A 202 -4.35 29.37 -13.32
N ALA A 203 -3.61 28.26 -13.19
CA ALA A 203 -2.15 28.29 -13.17
C ALA A 203 -1.54 28.31 -14.58
N ILE A 204 -2.25 27.79 -15.59
CA ILE A 204 -1.75 27.65 -16.97
C ILE A 204 -1.30 29.00 -17.57
N SER A 205 -2.01 30.09 -17.28
CA SER A 205 -1.67 31.45 -17.76
C SER A 205 -0.33 31.97 -17.25
N HIS A 206 0.19 31.40 -16.15
CA HIS A 206 1.45 31.83 -15.54
C HIS A 206 2.67 31.01 -15.98
N LEU A 207 2.48 29.99 -16.83
CA LEU A 207 3.57 29.14 -17.30
C LEU A 207 4.52 29.81 -18.31
N PRO A 208 4.07 30.62 -19.30
CA PRO A 208 4.94 31.07 -20.40
C PRO A 208 6.31 31.64 -20.01
N PRO A 209 6.48 32.44 -18.93
CA PRO A 209 7.78 33.00 -18.54
C PRO A 209 8.82 31.97 -18.11
N VAL A 210 8.39 30.78 -17.68
CA VAL A 210 9.27 29.75 -17.07
C VAL A 210 9.51 28.53 -17.96
N LEU A 211 8.82 28.41 -19.11
CA LEU A 211 8.96 27.28 -20.03
C LEU A 211 10.15 27.45 -20.97
N ALA A 212 10.69 26.34 -21.48
CA ALA A 212 11.62 26.36 -22.59
C ALA A 212 10.93 26.90 -23.85
N SER A 213 11.57 27.84 -24.55
CA SER A 213 11.03 28.49 -25.75
C SER A 213 11.57 27.92 -27.07
N ASP A 214 12.57 27.05 -27.00
CA ASP A 214 13.32 26.52 -28.14
C ASP A 214 13.01 25.05 -28.48
N ARG A 215 12.18 24.39 -27.66
CA ARG A 215 11.84 22.96 -27.79
C ARG A 215 10.41 22.68 -27.32
N ARG A 216 9.90 21.48 -27.63
CA ARG A 216 8.58 21.04 -27.18
C ARG A 216 8.53 20.92 -25.65
N VAL A 217 7.46 21.43 -25.05
CA VAL A 217 7.19 21.33 -23.61
C VAL A 217 5.92 20.51 -23.39
N GLY A 218 5.95 19.58 -22.44
CA GLY A 218 4.78 18.76 -22.08
C GLY A 218 4.13 19.22 -20.77
N ILE A 219 2.81 19.13 -20.67
CA ILE A 219 2.07 19.33 -19.42
C ILE A 219 1.19 18.12 -19.11
N CYS A 220 1.06 17.79 -17.84
CA CYS A 220 0.06 16.88 -17.31
C CYS A 220 -0.69 17.55 -16.15
N CYS A 221 -2.00 17.73 -16.29
CA CYS A 221 -2.88 18.16 -15.23
C CYS A 221 -3.61 16.95 -14.64
N PHE A 222 -3.49 16.78 -13.33
CA PHE A 222 -4.10 15.72 -12.55
C PHE A 222 -5.37 16.26 -11.88
N SER A 223 -6.52 15.65 -12.15
CA SER A 223 -7.81 16.14 -11.62
C SER A 223 -8.76 14.99 -11.25
N PRO A 224 -9.38 15.02 -10.06
CA PRO A 224 -10.33 13.99 -9.64
C PRO A 224 -11.71 14.10 -10.31
N CYS A 225 -12.15 15.31 -10.70
CA CYS A 225 -13.48 15.56 -11.25
C CYS A 225 -13.43 15.88 -12.74
N ILE A 226 -14.45 15.46 -13.50
CA ILE A 226 -14.49 15.66 -14.96
C ILE A 226 -14.74 17.13 -15.34
N GLU A 227 -15.43 17.88 -14.49
CA GLU A 227 -15.68 19.32 -14.66
C GLU A 227 -14.40 20.15 -14.48
N GLN A 228 -13.41 19.61 -13.75
CA GLN A 228 -12.08 20.21 -13.66
C GLN A 228 -11.31 19.98 -14.96
N VAL A 229 -11.46 18.80 -15.57
CA VAL A 229 -10.87 18.47 -16.88
C VAL A 229 -11.40 19.42 -17.95
N GLU A 230 -12.71 19.63 -18.02
CA GLU A 230 -13.34 20.55 -18.99
C GLU A 230 -12.69 21.94 -18.96
N LYS A 231 -12.64 22.57 -17.79
CA LYS A 231 -12.00 23.89 -17.61
C LYS A 231 -10.51 23.90 -17.94
N THR A 232 -9.83 22.78 -17.68
CA THR A 232 -8.41 22.63 -17.98
C THR A 232 -8.18 22.57 -19.49
N ILE A 233 -9.00 21.82 -20.23
CA ILE A 233 -8.93 21.73 -21.69
C ILE A 233 -9.18 23.11 -22.30
N GLU A 234 -10.19 23.84 -21.84
CA GLU A 234 -10.47 25.21 -22.29
C GLU A 234 -9.26 26.14 -22.07
N ALA A 235 -8.66 26.11 -20.88
CA ALA A 235 -7.49 26.94 -20.58
C ALA A 235 -6.26 26.54 -21.39
N LEU A 236 -6.04 25.24 -21.62
CA LEU A 236 -4.95 24.75 -22.46
C LEU A 236 -5.11 25.25 -23.91
N ASP A 237 -6.30 25.12 -24.48
CA ASP A 237 -6.61 25.58 -25.85
C ASP A 237 -6.40 27.09 -26.00
N VAL A 238 -6.95 27.89 -25.08
CA VAL A 238 -6.80 29.35 -25.06
C VAL A 238 -5.33 29.80 -24.99
N HIS A 239 -4.47 29.04 -24.31
CA HIS A 239 -3.04 29.35 -24.16
C HIS A 239 -2.16 28.66 -25.21
N GLY A 240 -2.75 28.10 -26.27
CA GLY A 240 -2.02 27.58 -27.43
C GLY A 240 -1.37 26.21 -27.22
N TRP A 241 -1.78 25.46 -26.20
CA TRP A 241 -1.39 24.06 -26.06
C TRP A 241 -2.12 23.21 -27.10
N THR A 242 -1.42 22.20 -27.61
CA THR A 242 -1.89 21.32 -28.69
C THR A 242 -1.84 19.86 -28.26
N ASP A 243 -2.43 18.97 -29.05
CA ASP A 243 -2.43 17.52 -28.79
C ASP A 243 -2.99 17.20 -27.38
N ILE A 244 -4.12 17.84 -27.06
CA ILE A 244 -4.79 17.72 -25.77
C ILE A 244 -5.49 16.37 -25.69
N GLU A 245 -5.12 15.54 -24.72
CA GLU A 245 -5.69 14.22 -24.52
C GLU A 245 -5.85 13.88 -23.04
N MET A 246 -7.01 13.36 -22.65
CA MET A 246 -7.27 12.89 -21.29
C MET A 246 -7.32 11.37 -21.23
N VAL A 247 -6.69 10.80 -20.21
CA VAL A 247 -6.73 9.35 -19.90
C VAL A 247 -6.91 9.09 -18.42
N GLU A 248 -7.28 7.86 -18.07
CA GLU A 248 -7.21 7.31 -16.71
C GLU A 248 -6.34 6.05 -16.68
N ILE A 249 -5.69 5.77 -15.55
CA ILE A 249 -4.88 4.55 -15.36
C ILE A 249 -5.50 3.71 -14.24
N ALA A 250 -5.78 2.43 -14.55
CA ALA A 250 -6.38 1.49 -13.61
C ALA A 250 -5.38 0.42 -13.16
N GLY A 251 -4.73 0.64 -12.02
CA GLY A 251 -3.84 -0.36 -11.40
C GLY A 251 -4.61 -1.52 -10.76
N ARG A 252 -4.14 -2.76 -10.96
CA ARG A 252 -4.62 -3.97 -10.26
C ARG A 252 -3.44 -4.84 -9.85
N ARG A 253 -3.54 -5.47 -8.68
CA ARG A 253 -2.56 -6.42 -8.14
C ARG A 253 -3.22 -7.76 -7.95
N TRP A 254 -2.48 -8.81 -8.29
CA TRP A 254 -2.96 -10.17 -8.29
C TRP A 254 -2.12 -11.00 -7.31
N GLU A 255 -2.80 -11.69 -6.40
CA GLU A 255 -2.18 -12.60 -5.44
C GLU A 255 -2.26 -14.04 -5.95
N ALA A 256 -1.17 -14.76 -5.76
CA ALA A 256 -1.16 -16.22 -5.85
C ALA A 256 -1.86 -16.77 -4.60
N ARG A 257 -2.93 -17.53 -4.81
CA ARG A 257 -3.76 -18.14 -3.77
C ARG A 257 -4.05 -19.59 -4.10
N GLN A 258 -4.49 -20.33 -3.11
CA GLN A 258 -5.00 -21.68 -3.27
C GLN A 258 -6.49 -21.71 -2.95
N GLU A 259 -7.26 -22.33 -3.85
CA GLU A 259 -8.65 -22.67 -3.59
C GLU A 259 -8.76 -24.17 -3.36
N MET A 260 -9.42 -24.54 -2.27
CA MET A 260 -9.70 -25.93 -1.95
C MET A 260 -10.58 -26.52 -3.04
N VAL A 261 -10.16 -27.66 -3.59
CA VAL A 261 -10.96 -28.46 -4.51
C VAL A 261 -12.12 -29.05 -3.72
N ARG A 262 -13.33 -28.85 -4.22
CA ARG A 262 -14.57 -29.32 -3.59
C ARG A 262 -15.17 -30.39 -4.48
N ASP A 263 -15.11 -31.65 -4.05
CA ASP A 263 -15.71 -32.76 -4.79
C ASP A 263 -17.21 -32.87 -4.49
N VAL A 264 -18.00 -33.16 -5.51
CA VAL A 264 -19.45 -33.39 -5.37
C VAL A 264 -19.71 -34.60 -4.48
N ASN A 265 -18.85 -35.62 -4.52
CA ASN A 265 -18.95 -36.81 -3.69
C ASN A 265 -18.82 -36.48 -2.20
N ASP A 266 -17.99 -35.51 -1.82
CA ASP A 266 -17.86 -35.06 -0.43
C ASP A 266 -19.16 -34.41 0.07
N VAL A 267 -19.82 -33.65 -0.81
CA VAL A 267 -21.12 -33.02 -0.52
C VAL A 267 -22.21 -34.10 -0.38
N ILE A 268 -22.24 -35.09 -1.26
CA ILE A 268 -23.17 -36.23 -1.20
C ILE A 268 -22.95 -37.05 0.07
N GLY A 269 -21.70 -37.36 0.40
CA GLY A 269 -21.33 -38.08 1.62
C GLY A 269 -21.80 -37.35 2.88
N ARG A 270 -21.63 -36.02 2.91
CA ARG A 270 -22.14 -35.19 4.00
C ARG A 270 -23.67 -35.20 4.10
N LEU A 271 -24.39 -35.11 2.98
CA LEU A 271 -25.86 -35.16 2.98
C LEU A 271 -26.36 -36.50 3.52
N LYS A 272 -25.72 -37.63 3.14
CA LYS A 272 -26.03 -38.96 3.69
C LYS A 272 -25.77 -39.04 5.19
N GLN A 273 -24.68 -38.48 5.70
CA GLN A 273 -24.42 -38.42 7.14
C GLN A 273 -25.46 -37.60 7.90
N ILE A 274 -25.91 -36.46 7.35
CA ILE A 274 -26.96 -35.64 7.96
C ILE A 274 -28.28 -36.40 8.02
N GLN A 275 -28.65 -37.09 6.94
CA GLN A 275 -29.83 -37.94 6.90
C GLN A 275 -29.74 -39.08 7.91
N GLY A 276 -28.60 -39.79 7.95
CA GLY A 276 -28.35 -40.88 8.90
C GLY A 276 -28.45 -40.46 10.37
N LYS A 277 -27.90 -39.30 10.73
CA LYS A 277 -28.03 -38.74 12.09
C LYS A 277 -29.47 -38.39 12.44
N LYS A 278 -30.27 -37.91 11.48
CA LYS A 278 -31.70 -37.67 11.68
C LYS A 278 -32.47 -38.96 11.92
N THR A 279 -32.23 -40.01 11.13
CA THR A 279 -32.88 -41.32 11.34
C THR A 279 -32.49 -41.95 12.67
N GLN A 280 -31.20 -41.95 13.02
CA GLN A 280 -30.73 -42.45 14.32
C GLN A 280 -31.32 -41.67 15.51
N GLY A 281 -31.47 -40.35 15.38
CA GLY A 281 -32.11 -39.53 16.41
C GLY A 281 -33.62 -39.76 16.54
N ILE A 282 -34.28 -40.22 15.48
CA ILE A 282 -35.70 -40.63 15.50
C ILE A 282 -35.83 -42.03 16.11
N GLU A 283 -34.94 -42.96 15.74
CA GLU A 283 -34.91 -44.32 16.29
C GLU A 283 -34.58 -44.33 17.78
N SER A 284 -33.61 -43.55 18.24
CA SER A 284 -33.29 -43.44 19.67
C SER A 284 -34.44 -42.85 20.50
N LYS A 285 -35.20 -41.89 19.94
CA LYS A 285 -36.44 -41.41 20.56
C LYS A 285 -37.54 -42.46 20.61
N ARG A 286 -37.66 -43.32 19.58
CA ARG A 286 -38.63 -44.42 19.55
C ARG A 286 -38.26 -45.53 20.54
N LEU A 287 -36.99 -45.87 20.67
CA LEU A 287 -36.49 -46.84 21.65
C LEU A 287 -36.62 -46.33 23.09
N GLY A 288 -36.35 -45.05 23.36
CA GLY A 288 -36.61 -44.45 24.67
C GLY A 288 -38.09 -44.43 25.07
N GLN A 289 -39.00 -44.28 24.10
CA GLN A 289 -40.45 -44.36 24.33
C GLN A 289 -40.97 -45.79 24.57
N LEU A 290 -40.21 -46.82 24.20
CA LEU A 290 -40.54 -48.22 24.46
C LEU A 290 -40.03 -48.68 25.83
N ASP A 291 -39.00 -48.03 26.38
CA ASP A 291 -38.45 -48.32 27.72
C ASP A 291 -39.25 -47.62 28.85
N ASP A 292 -39.95 -46.53 28.53
CA ASP A 292 -40.91 -45.87 29.43
C ASP A 292 -42.28 -46.62 29.51
N GLY A 293 -42.38 -47.80 28.89
CA GLY A 293 -43.61 -48.57 28.75
C GLY A 293 -43.98 -49.51 29.91
N ASP A 294 -43.10 -49.73 30.90
CA ASP A 294 -43.38 -50.64 32.02
C ASP A 294 -42.89 -50.06 33.36
N GLY A 295 -43.71 -49.22 34.01
CA GLY A 295 -43.33 -48.64 35.31
C GLY A 295 -44.26 -47.58 35.92
N LYS A 296 -45.50 -47.97 36.23
CA LYS A 296 -46.44 -47.37 37.20
C LYS A 296 -46.06 -46.03 37.91
N ALA A 297 -46.88 -45.02 37.64
CA ALA A 297 -47.68 -44.24 38.60
C ALA A 297 -47.00 -43.63 39.85
N ARG A 298 -46.90 -42.29 39.88
CA ARG A 298 -47.54 -41.37 40.87
C ARG A 298 -46.82 -40.01 40.94
N GLY A 299 -47.62 -38.95 41.04
CA GLY A 299 -47.34 -37.84 41.95
C GLY A 299 -46.77 -36.57 41.35
N GLU A 300 -47.58 -35.52 41.41
CA GLU A 300 -47.27 -34.14 41.05
C GLU A 300 -46.25 -33.45 41.99
N THR A 301 -45.69 -32.36 41.46
CA THR A 301 -45.27 -31.10 42.12
C THR A 301 -43.79 -30.78 42.39
N ALA A 302 -43.47 -29.54 41.97
CA ALA A 302 -42.51 -28.56 42.50
C ALA A 302 -41.00 -28.68 42.19
N SER A 303 -40.51 -27.64 41.51
CA SER A 303 -39.13 -27.13 41.52
C SER A 303 -38.84 -26.36 42.83
N PRO A 304 -37.65 -25.75 43.04
CA PRO A 304 -36.25 -26.18 42.80
C PRO A 304 -35.39 -26.08 44.09
N ASP A 305 -34.09 -26.37 43.97
CA ASP A 305 -32.97 -25.59 44.55
C ASP A 305 -31.95 -26.31 45.50
N LEU A 306 -30.69 -25.90 45.31
CA LEU A 306 -29.46 -25.98 46.12
C LEU A 306 -28.82 -27.32 46.55
N GLY A 307 -27.60 -27.52 46.03
CA GLY A 307 -26.36 -27.57 46.82
C GLY A 307 -26.06 -28.82 47.67
N GLY A 308 -24.98 -29.54 47.34
CA GLY A 308 -24.39 -30.49 48.29
C GLY A 308 -23.35 -31.44 47.71
N ASP A 309 -22.07 -31.08 47.89
CA ASP A 309 -20.91 -31.98 47.82
C ASP A 309 -21.10 -33.19 48.75
N LYS A 310 -20.96 -34.42 48.24
CA LYS A 310 -20.65 -35.61 49.05
C LYS A 310 -19.83 -36.65 48.27
N LYS A 311 -18.58 -36.82 48.69
CA LYS A 311 -17.70 -37.97 48.43
C LYS A 311 -18.26 -39.26 49.04
N ARG A 312 -18.14 -40.37 48.31
CA ARG A 312 -17.92 -41.79 48.68
C ARG A 312 -18.37 -42.63 47.47
N SER A 313 -17.83 -43.78 47.12
CA SER A 313 -16.66 -44.57 47.50
C SER A 313 -16.51 -45.62 46.39
N THR A 314 -15.29 -46.09 46.18
CA THR A 314 -14.91 -47.11 45.22
C THR A 314 -15.67 -48.43 45.44
N GLU A 315 -16.35 -48.94 44.42
CA GLU A 315 -16.63 -50.37 44.27
C GLU A 315 -16.02 -50.84 42.95
N GLN A 316 -15.10 -51.79 43.07
CA GLN A 316 -14.49 -52.52 41.97
C GLN A 316 -15.51 -53.52 41.44
N LEU A 317 -15.82 -53.45 40.14
CA LEU A 317 -16.53 -54.51 39.42
C LEU A 317 -15.88 -54.71 38.05
N ASP A 318 -15.27 -55.89 37.97
CA ASP A 318 -14.96 -56.79 36.87
C ASP A 318 -14.62 -56.23 35.48
N SER A 319 -13.38 -56.54 35.09
CA SER A 319 -12.80 -56.38 33.77
C SER A 319 -13.14 -57.59 32.89
N SER A 320 -14.19 -57.50 32.08
CA SER A 320 -14.23 -58.21 30.80
C SER A 320 -15.35 -57.71 29.89
N ALA A 321 -15.01 -57.42 28.63
CA ALA A 321 -15.89 -56.98 27.53
C ALA A 321 -16.28 -55.49 27.51
N LEU A 322 -15.28 -54.61 27.38
CA LEU A 322 -15.48 -53.32 26.68
C LEU A 322 -15.08 -53.51 25.22
N PRO A 323 -15.94 -53.15 24.24
CA PRO A 323 -15.52 -53.08 22.85
C PRO A 323 -14.43 -52.00 22.73
N GLU A 324 -13.37 -52.29 21.98
CA GLU A 324 -12.24 -51.37 21.82
C GLU A 324 -12.70 -49.94 21.47
N PRO A 325 -12.07 -48.90 22.04
CA PRO A 325 -12.40 -47.54 21.72
C PRO A 325 -12.03 -47.29 20.26
N VAL A 326 -13.02 -47.31 19.38
CA VAL A 326 -12.89 -46.78 18.02
C VAL A 326 -12.40 -45.34 18.18
N GLU A 327 -11.15 -45.08 17.78
CA GLU A 327 -10.60 -43.74 17.71
C GLU A 327 -11.56 -42.86 16.91
N LYS A 328 -12.31 -42.01 17.60
CA LYS A 328 -13.10 -40.97 16.94
C LYS A 328 -12.13 -39.93 16.44
N GLU A 329 -11.59 -40.13 15.24
CA GLU A 329 -11.06 -39.04 14.44
C GLU A 329 -12.18 -38.02 14.26
N HIS A 330 -12.23 -37.02 15.13
CA HIS A 330 -13.03 -35.83 14.93
C HIS A 330 -12.37 -34.96 13.83
N ARG A 331 -12.39 -35.44 12.59
CA ARG A 331 -12.16 -34.60 11.41
C ARG A 331 -13.49 -34.32 10.75
N PHE A 332 -14.04 -33.13 10.98
CA PHE A 332 -15.14 -32.63 10.17
C PHE A 332 -14.90 -31.19 9.77
N ASN A 333 -14.76 -30.93 8.46
CA ASN A 333 -15.65 -29.98 7.79
C ASN A 333 -15.72 -30.10 6.24
N PRO A 334 -16.70 -30.81 5.65
CA PRO A 334 -17.11 -30.68 4.25
C PRO A 334 -18.25 -29.64 4.07
N PHE A 335 -18.08 -28.47 4.71
CA PHE A 335 -18.75 -27.14 4.51
C PHE A 335 -19.97 -26.75 5.38
N GLY A 336 -20.02 -27.13 6.66
CA GLY A 336 -20.97 -26.65 7.68
C GLY A 336 -20.32 -25.83 8.80
N LYS A 337 -21.06 -25.48 9.86
CA LYS A 337 -20.50 -24.82 11.06
C LYS A 337 -19.46 -25.76 11.71
N GLY A 338 -18.20 -25.31 11.74
CA GLY A 338 -17.03 -26.06 12.22
C GLY A 338 -15.73 -25.25 12.03
N THR A 339 -14.59 -25.88 12.30
CA THR A 339 -13.25 -25.24 12.28
C THR A 339 -12.90 -24.65 10.92
N ARG A 340 -12.33 -23.44 10.89
CA ARG A 340 -11.90 -22.77 9.65
C ARG A 340 -10.74 -23.53 9.02
N ILE A 341 -10.93 -24.01 7.80
CA ILE A 341 -9.87 -24.65 7.00
C ILE A 341 -8.87 -23.55 6.59
N ARG A 342 -7.59 -23.77 6.91
CA ARG A 342 -6.52 -22.85 6.51
C ARG A 342 -6.09 -23.16 5.08
N GLU A 343 -5.79 -22.12 4.32
CA GLU A 343 -5.22 -22.24 2.97
C GLU A 343 -3.93 -23.09 3.03
N GLY A 344 -3.83 -24.10 2.17
CA GLY A 344 -2.67 -25.01 2.11
C GLY A 344 -2.65 -26.14 3.15
N ASP A 345 -3.74 -26.37 3.89
CA ASP A 345 -3.84 -27.51 4.82
C ASP A 345 -3.68 -28.85 4.08
N GLU A 346 -2.66 -29.63 4.44
CA GLU A 346 -2.29 -30.91 3.81
C GLU A 346 -3.41 -31.94 3.80
N LYS A 347 -4.42 -31.78 4.67
CA LYS A 347 -5.59 -32.67 4.75
C LYS A 347 -6.56 -32.50 3.58
N TYR A 348 -6.37 -31.48 2.73
CA TYR A 348 -7.27 -31.14 1.64
C TYR A 348 -6.52 -31.02 0.32
N THR A 349 -7.25 -31.20 -0.78
CA THR A 349 -6.71 -30.96 -2.12
C THR A 349 -6.88 -29.49 -2.49
N TRP A 350 -5.83 -28.88 -3.02
CA TRP A 350 -5.80 -27.46 -3.37
C TRP A 350 -5.50 -27.27 -4.85
N LYS A 351 -6.14 -26.27 -5.45
CA LYS A 351 -5.85 -25.79 -6.79
C LYS A 351 -5.24 -24.39 -6.69
N GLN A 352 -4.12 -24.18 -7.40
CA GLN A 352 -3.54 -22.86 -7.53
C GLN A 352 -4.48 -21.97 -8.34
N VAL A 353 -4.75 -20.78 -7.81
CA VAL A 353 -5.62 -19.77 -8.41
C VAL A 353 -4.99 -18.39 -8.25
N THR A 354 -5.48 -17.44 -9.04
CA THR A 354 -5.10 -16.04 -8.92
C THR A 354 -6.32 -15.24 -8.49
N LYS A 355 -6.15 -14.37 -7.50
CA LYS A 355 -7.22 -13.47 -7.04
C LYS A 355 -6.72 -12.03 -7.04
N VAL A 356 -7.59 -11.09 -7.40
CA VAL A 356 -7.29 -9.67 -7.28
C VAL A 356 -7.17 -9.34 -5.79
N GLU A 357 -6.11 -8.63 -5.42
CA GLU A 357 -5.94 -8.08 -4.07
C GLU A 357 -7.07 -7.08 -3.82
N SER A 358 -7.82 -7.26 -2.73
CA SER A 358 -8.98 -6.42 -2.41
C SER A 358 -8.59 -5.03 -1.90
N GLU A 359 -7.39 -4.90 -1.32
CA GLU A 359 -6.91 -3.69 -0.65
C GLU A 359 -5.68 -3.14 -1.38
N ILE A 360 -5.90 -2.48 -2.52
CA ILE A 360 -4.82 -1.79 -3.24
C ILE A 360 -4.88 -0.31 -2.91
N LYS A 361 -3.77 0.25 -2.41
CA LYS A 361 -3.59 1.70 -2.27
C LYS A 361 -3.44 2.30 -3.67
N THR A 362 -4.55 2.74 -4.24
CA THR A 362 -4.61 3.49 -5.50
C THR A 362 -5.66 4.58 -5.37
N HIS A 363 -5.71 5.48 -6.33
CA HIS A 363 -6.86 6.32 -6.60
C HIS A 363 -7.05 6.36 -8.11
N THR A 364 -8.25 6.73 -8.55
CA THR A 364 -8.50 7.04 -9.95
C THR A 364 -8.56 8.55 -10.07
N SER A 365 -7.89 9.10 -11.08
CA SER A 365 -8.00 10.50 -11.46
C SER A 365 -7.76 10.63 -12.95
N TYR A 366 -8.24 11.73 -13.49
CA TYR A 366 -8.07 12.05 -14.90
C TYR A 366 -6.74 12.76 -15.11
N LEU A 367 -5.96 12.25 -16.07
CA LEU A 367 -4.68 12.78 -16.47
C LEU A 367 -4.85 13.48 -17.82
N THR A 368 -4.85 14.81 -17.81
CA THR A 368 -4.99 15.62 -19.02
C THR A 368 -3.61 16.06 -19.50
N PHE A 369 -3.19 15.54 -20.64
CA PHE A 369 -1.92 15.85 -21.28
C PHE A 369 -2.11 16.87 -22.39
N ALA A 370 -1.10 17.71 -22.59
CA ALA A 370 -1.00 18.56 -23.78
C ALA A 370 0.45 18.94 -24.01
N TYR A 371 0.73 19.55 -25.17
CA TYR A 371 2.07 19.95 -25.55
C TYR A 371 2.11 21.34 -26.20
N LEU A 372 3.10 22.12 -25.79
CA LEU A 372 3.43 23.39 -26.40
C LEU A 372 4.60 23.17 -27.36
N VAL A 373 4.40 23.52 -28.64
CA VAL A 373 5.43 23.40 -29.67
C VAL A 373 5.98 24.79 -29.97
N PRO A 374 7.32 24.98 -29.97
CA PRO A 374 7.90 26.28 -30.26
C PRO A 374 7.54 26.70 -31.70
N PRO A 375 7.30 27.99 -31.94
CA PRO A 375 7.04 28.49 -33.28
C PRO A 375 8.22 28.12 -34.21
N LYS A 376 7.91 27.79 -35.47
CA LYS A 376 8.95 27.52 -36.48
C LYS A 376 9.88 28.74 -36.55
N ARG A 377 11.18 28.55 -36.34
CA ARG A 377 12.17 29.60 -36.59
C ARG A 377 12.08 29.98 -38.07
N GLU A 378 11.72 31.22 -38.36
CA GLU A 378 11.87 31.77 -39.71
C GLU A 378 13.37 31.77 -40.04
N HIS A 379 13.74 31.05 -41.11
CA HIS A 379 15.11 30.88 -41.56
C HIS A 379 15.59 32.05 -42.40
#